data_AF-R8B569-F1
#
_entry.id   AF-R8B569-F1
#
_cell.length_a   1.000
_cell.length_b   1.000
_cell.length_c   1.000
_cell.angle_alpha   90.00
_cell.angle_beta   90.00
_cell.angle_gamma   90.00
#
_symmetry.space_group_name_H-M   'P 1'
#
loop_
_entity.id
_entity.type
_entity.pdbx_description
1 polymer ?
#
loop_
_entity_poly.entity_id
_entity_poly.type
_entity_poly.pdbx_seq_one_letter_code
_entity_poly.pdbx_strand_id
1 'polypeptide(L)' 'MNAPIRQSQADILSKLYDMKQKQLAQAWQQGHSLRCQVLEAEAEAIFNALKSIR' A
#
# COMPACT_ATOMS: atom_id res chain seq x y z
N MET A 1 16.78 21.44 -3.83
CA MET A 1 16.90 20.47 -2.71
C MET A 1 15.51 19.95 -2.32
N ASN A 2 15.05 18.82 -2.89
CA ASN A 2 13.80 18.14 -2.50
C ASN A 2 13.96 16.60 -2.42
N ALA A 3 15.17 16.10 -2.70
CA ALA A 3 15.49 14.68 -2.74
C ALA A 3 15.30 13.92 -1.41
N PRO A 4 15.63 14.48 -0.21
CA PRO A 4 15.46 13.73 1.03
C PRO A 4 13.98 13.51 1.40
N ILE A 5 13.09 14.46 1.04
CA ILE A 5 11.66 14.38 1.35
C ILE A 5 10.96 13.36 0.45
N ARG A 6 11.29 13.32 -0.85
CA ARG A 6 10.74 12.33 -1.79
C ARG A 6 11.20 10.91 -1.47
N GLN A 7 12.47 10.73 -1.07
CA GLN A 7 12.98 9.44 -0.62
C GLN A 7 12.21 8.96 0.61
N SER A 8 12.01 9.85 1.60
CA SER A 8 11.22 9.54 2.80
C SER A 8 9.76 9.19 2.49
N GLN A 9 9.12 9.89 1.55
CA GLN A 9 7.74 9.61 1.16
C GLN A 9 7.60 8.24 0.47
N ALA A 10 8.52 7.89 -0.45
CA ALA A 10 8.54 6.59 -1.10
C ALA A 10 8.79 5.45 -0.11
N ASP A 11 9.67 5.65 0.88
CA ASP A 11 9.93 4.66 1.93
C ASP A 11 8.70 4.43 2.82
N ILE A 12 7.98 5.50 3.18
CA ILE A 12 6.74 5.42 3.97
C ILE A 12 5.66 4.67 3.18
N LEU A 13 5.45 5.03 1.91
CA LEU A 13 4.43 4.39 1.08
C LEU A 13 4.77 2.92 0.79
N SER A 14 6.04 2.57 0.63
CA SER A 14 6.46 1.17 0.47
C SER A 14 6.14 0.35 1.72
N LYS A 15 6.43 0.88 2.92
CA LYS A 15 6.06 0.23 4.20
C LYS A 15 4.55 0.07 4.34
N LEU A 16 3.77 1.09 3.98
CA LEU A 16 2.31 1.03 4.03
C LEU A 16 1.75 -0.02 3.05
N TYR A 17 2.30 -0.10 1.85
CA TYR A 17 1.95 -1.11 0.86
C TYR A 17 2.19 -2.53 1.40
N ASP A 18 3.39 -2.79 1.95
CA ASP A 18 3.72 -4.09 2.54
C ASP A 18 2.78 -4.47 3.69
N MET A 19 2.40 -3.50 4.53
CA MET A 19 1.43 -3.72 5.60
C MET A 19 0.05 -4.08 5.04
N LYS A 20 -0.41 -3.40 3.98
CA LYS A 20 -1.69 -3.70 3.33
C LYS A 20 -1.70 -5.09 2.69
N GLN A 21 -0.60 -5.51 2.05
CA GLN A 21 -0.49 -6.87 1.51
C GLN A 21 -0.59 -7.94 2.61
N LYS A 22 0.04 -7.72 3.77
CA LYS A 22 -0.09 -8.65 4.92
C LYS A 22 -1.52 -8.71 5.45
N GLN A 23 -2.20 -7.57 5.55
CA GLN A 23 -3.62 -7.52 5.96
C GLN A 23 -4.52 -8.23 4.95
N LEU A 24 -4.24 -8.08 3.66
CA LEU A 24 -5.00 -8.74 2.59
C LEU A 24 -4.84 -10.26 2.65
N ALA A 25 -3.61 -10.76 2.82
CA ALA A 25 -3.34 -12.19 2.98
C ALA A 25 -4.11 -12.78 4.18
N GLN A 26 -4.18 -12.06 5.30
CA GLN A 26 -4.97 -12.46 6.47
C GLN A 26 -6.49 -12.43 6.19
N ALA A 27 -6.98 -11.39 5.51
CA ALA A 27 -8.40 -11.27 5.16
C ALA A 27 -8.86 -12.36 4.19
N TRP A 28 -7.99 -12.75 3.25
CA TRP A 28 -8.20 -13.88 2.33
C TRP A 28 -8.34 -15.20 3.09
N GLN A 29 -7.49 -15.46 4.07
CA GLN A 29 -7.60 -16.65 4.92
C GLN A 29 -8.89 -16.70 5.75
N GLN A 30 -9.43 -15.54 6.11
CA GLN A 30 -10.66 -15.42 6.91
C GLN A 30 -11.94 -15.39 6.05
N GLY A 31 -11.83 -15.41 4.72
CA GLY A 31 -12.97 -15.38 3.80
C GLY A 31 -13.74 -14.06 3.79
N HIS A 32 -13.12 -12.95 4.21
CA HIS A 32 -13.78 -11.65 4.30
C HIS A 32 -13.79 -10.91 2.95
N SER A 33 -14.65 -11.32 2.02
CA SER A 33 -14.70 -10.81 0.64
C SER A 33 -14.71 -9.28 0.51
N LEU A 34 -15.59 -8.57 1.25
CA LEU A 34 -15.65 -7.10 1.22
C LEU A 34 -14.36 -6.46 1.76
N ARG A 35 -13.80 -7.03 2.84
CA ARG A 35 -12.57 -6.54 3.43
C ARG A 35 -11.39 -6.72 2.49
N CYS A 36 -11.35 -7.81 1.73
CA CYS A 36 -10.36 -8.03 0.69
C CYS A 36 -10.44 -6.98 -0.41
N GLN A 37 -11.64 -6.70 -0.93
CA GLN A 37 -11.84 -5.68 -1.97
C GLN A 37 -11.40 -4.28 -1.52
N VAL A 38 -11.72 -3.91 -0.28
CA VAL A 38 -11.26 -2.63 0.29
C VAL A 38 -9.74 -2.59 0.40
N LEU A 39 -9.12 -3.65 0.93
CA LEU A 39 -7.66 -3.72 1.09
C LEU A 39 -6.92 -3.73 -0.27
N GLU A 40 -7.51 -4.34 -1.30
CA GLU A 40 -7.01 -4.32 -2.67
C GLU A 40 -7.05 -2.91 -3.26
N ALA A 41 -8.18 -2.21 -3.14
CA ALA A 41 -8.32 -0.82 -3.59
C ALA A 41 -7.34 0.13 -2.87
N GLU A 42 -7.14 -0.05 -1.57
CA GLU A 42 -6.15 0.70 -0.80
C GLU A 42 -4.70 0.41 -1.25
N ALA A 43 -4.37 -0.86 -1.50
CA ALA A 43 -3.06 -1.25 -2.00
C ALA A 43 -2.79 -0.67 -3.39
N GLU A 44 -3.79 -0.68 -4.27
CA GLU A 44 -3.72 -0.06 -5.60
C GLU A 44 -3.50 1.45 -5.53
N ALA A 45 -4.22 2.15 -4.64
CA ALA A 45 -4.03 3.59 -4.44
C ALA A 45 -2.61 3.93 -3.96
N ILE A 46 -2.06 3.15 -3.01
CA ILE A 46 -0.68 3.34 -2.54
C ILE A 46 0.34 3.06 -3.65
N PHE A 47 0.12 2.02 -4.45
CA PHE A 47 0.98 1.69 -5.57
C PHE A 47 0.98 2.78 -6.65
N ASN A 48 -0.18 3.36 -6.94
CA ASN A 48 -0.30 4.50 -7.86
C ASN A 48 0.39 5.75 -7.30
N ALA A 49 0.30 6.01 -5.99
CA ALA A 49 1.04 7.09 -5.33
C ALA A 49 2.56 6.87 -5.43
N LEU A 50 3.05 5.63 -5.22
CA LEU A 50 4.47 5.28 -5.42
C LEU A 50 4.93 5.53 -6.85
N LYS A 51 4.14 5.14 -7.86
CA LYS A 51 4.41 5.42 -9.27
C LYS A 51 4.49 6.92 -9.58
N SER A 52 3.68 7.74 -8.92
CA SER A 52 3.68 9.20 -9.13
C SER A 52 4.89 9.91 -8.50
N ILE A 53 5.59 9.27 -7.57
CA ILE A 53 6.75 9.85 -6.87
C ILE A 53 8.06 9.51 -7.57
N ARG A 54 8.10 8.33 -8.21
CA ARG A 54 9.21 7.86 -9.05
C ARG A 54 9.29 8.64 -10.35
#